data_AF-A0A841FME5-F1
#
_entry.id   AF-A0A841FME5-F1
#
_cell.length_a   1.000
_cell.length_b   1.000
_cell.length_c   1.000
_cell.angle_alpha   90.00
_cell.angle_beta   90.00
_cell.angle_gamma   90.00
#
_symmetry.space_group_name_H-M   'P 1'
#
loop_
_entity.id
_entity.type
_entity.pdbx_description
1 polymer ?
#
loop_
_entity_poly.entity_id
_entity_poly.type
_entity_poly.pdbx_seq_one_letter_code
_entity_poly.pdbx_strand_id
1 'polypeptide(L)'
;MSDPRLDRRHLLGLAAAVAAASGAALIPSAASASGRDPIAAWLDRHAVPLSRLDAGGELDDLRALRGIVGAATIVGLGEPSHGGRELFTLRHRALRFLVERMGFRTIAFEETFGNGRVMDAYIAGGPGDARAIAAEAGAPWASESMASLLVWLRAFNRHLPDDERVRFLGTDLVQLRQLNFDELTAYVTEVAPDSLAELESHLGPAGMHGVGSGQVKWFLELPAEEKAAVLAHARAAHDLVMALPEQSTVDGHVARQHARVVQGFYEYYSTGDRAMRDTFMADSIDRWLGLTGGKAVYWGANVHTATFPEVTYTIPPRPTVSHAGTGAHLRARHGRGYVSIGVVFDHGELYVGWETGSPRPYAIPAPREGTTDEILSRATRPNYLVDLRSPASGPVAVWLDSPVEFRGVNSAYYPERDAEYTLKAARLSAGFEALMVICRTAAYVPAAS
;
A
#
# COMPACT_ATOMS: atom_id res chain seq x y z
N MET A 1 -64.01 31.29 36.27
CA MET A 1 -62.86 31.75 35.47
C MET A 1 -61.84 32.37 36.41
N SER A 2 -60.95 31.56 36.96
CA SER A 2 -59.85 31.98 37.85
C SER A 2 -58.85 30.81 37.93
N ASP A 3 -57.59 31.07 37.60
CA ASP A 3 -56.43 30.27 38.05
C ASP A 3 -56.25 30.52 39.56
N PRO A 4 -55.81 29.53 40.37
CA PRO A 4 -54.53 29.77 41.04
C PRO A 4 -53.64 28.54 41.28
N ARG A 5 -52.38 28.74 40.92
CA ARG A 5 -51.11 28.27 41.50
C ARG A 5 -51.11 27.56 42.88
N LEU A 6 -50.34 26.46 42.89
CA LEU A 6 -49.41 25.94 43.94
C LEU A 6 -49.99 25.28 45.21
N ASP A 7 -49.65 24.01 45.43
CA ASP A 7 -49.01 23.62 46.69
C ASP A 7 -48.05 22.41 46.55
N ARG A 8 -46.94 22.48 47.28
CA ARG A 8 -45.91 21.46 47.46
C ARG A 8 -46.39 20.47 48.51
N ARG A 9 -46.29 19.16 48.25
CA ARG A 9 -45.66 18.17 49.16
C ARG A 9 -45.82 16.71 48.67
N HIS A 10 -44.66 16.04 48.62
CA HIS A 10 -44.41 14.60 48.70
C HIS A 10 -45.05 13.67 47.65
N LEU A 11 -44.25 13.25 46.66
CA LEU A 11 -44.28 11.86 46.19
C LEU A 11 -42.85 11.35 45.97
N LEU A 12 -42.58 10.25 46.65
CA LEU A 12 -41.34 9.48 46.70
C LEU A 12 -41.15 8.65 45.42
N GLY A 13 -39.88 8.57 44.99
CA GLY A 13 -39.18 7.36 44.57
C GLY A 13 -39.80 6.49 43.46
N LEU A 14 -39.13 6.45 42.31
CA LEU A 14 -38.42 5.23 41.87
C LEU A 14 -37.44 5.59 40.74
N ALA A 15 -36.15 5.54 41.04
CA ALA A 15 -35.10 5.49 40.03
C ALA A 15 -34.90 4.02 39.66
N ALA A 16 -35.27 3.65 38.44
CA ALA A 16 -34.91 2.36 37.86
C ALA A 16 -33.52 2.46 37.24
N ALA A 17 -32.54 1.86 37.90
CA ALA A 17 -31.21 1.62 37.35
C ALA A 17 -31.29 0.47 36.35
N VAL A 18 -31.08 0.78 35.06
CA VAL A 18 -30.76 -0.23 34.04
C VAL A 18 -29.26 -0.43 34.07
N ALA A 19 -28.82 -1.50 34.73
CA ALA A 19 -27.45 -2.00 34.60
C ALA A 19 -27.33 -2.73 33.25
N ALA A 20 -26.83 -2.04 32.23
CA ALA A 20 -26.32 -2.70 31.03
C ALA A 20 -24.90 -3.21 31.37
N ALA A 21 -24.78 -4.52 31.51
CA ALA A 21 -23.51 -5.19 31.72
C ALA A 21 -22.64 -5.05 30.46
N SER A 22 -21.59 -4.24 30.54
CA SER A 22 -20.46 -4.25 29.61
C SER A 22 -19.73 -5.58 29.73
N GLY A 23 -20.03 -6.53 28.86
CA GLY A 23 -19.25 -7.75 28.69
C GLY A 23 -17.95 -7.45 27.97
N ALA A 24 -16.98 -6.86 28.66
CA ALA A 24 -15.59 -6.98 28.24
C ALA A 24 -15.20 -8.45 28.41
N ALA A 25 -15.02 -9.16 27.29
CA ALA A 25 -14.45 -10.48 27.29
C ALA A 25 -12.99 -10.36 27.75
N LEU A 26 -12.78 -10.41 29.06
CA LEU A 26 -11.47 -10.59 29.67
C LEU A 26 -10.95 -11.94 29.20
N ILE A 27 -9.89 -11.92 28.38
CA ILE A 27 -9.10 -13.11 28.11
C ILE A 27 -8.61 -13.63 29.46
N PRO A 28 -8.95 -14.86 29.88
CA PRO A 28 -8.43 -15.39 31.13
C PRO A 28 -6.91 -15.45 31.02
N SER A 29 -6.23 -14.74 31.90
CA SER A 29 -4.79 -14.91 32.12
C SER A 29 -4.59 -16.29 32.74
N ALA A 30 -4.55 -17.32 31.88
CA ALA A 30 -4.03 -18.61 32.24
C ALA A 30 -2.51 -18.45 32.35
N ALA A 31 -2.05 -18.08 33.54
CA ALA A 31 -0.65 -18.10 33.91
C ALA A 31 -0.08 -19.48 33.55
N SER A 32 0.74 -19.54 32.50
CA SER A 32 1.38 -20.78 32.09
C SER A 32 2.39 -21.18 33.17
N ALA A 33 2.46 -22.48 33.48
CA ALA A 33 3.36 -23.07 34.46
C ALA A 33 4.87 -22.92 34.14
N SER A 34 5.23 -22.07 33.15
CA SER A 34 6.60 -21.73 32.75
C SER A 34 6.97 -20.25 32.96
N GLY A 35 6.04 -19.39 33.40
CA GLY A 35 6.27 -17.96 33.60
C GLY A 35 6.54 -17.14 32.32
N ARG A 36 6.62 -17.78 31.15
CA ARG A 36 6.86 -17.14 29.85
C ARG A 36 5.56 -16.97 29.08
N ASP A 37 5.38 -15.82 28.43
CA ASP A 37 4.27 -15.52 27.53
C ASP A 37 4.17 -16.60 26.43
N PRO A 38 3.04 -17.32 26.32
CA PRO A 38 2.88 -18.40 25.34
C PRO A 38 3.02 -17.91 23.89
N ILE A 39 2.66 -16.66 23.59
CA ILE A 39 2.77 -16.07 22.25
C ILE A 39 4.25 -15.82 21.94
N ALA A 40 4.98 -15.15 22.83
CA ALA A 40 6.43 -14.94 22.66
C ALA A 40 7.19 -16.26 22.51
N ALA A 41 6.85 -17.27 23.30
CA ALA A 41 7.45 -18.60 23.19
C ALA A 41 7.12 -19.29 21.85
N TRP A 42 5.95 -19.05 21.27
CA TRP A 42 5.59 -19.56 19.94
C TRP A 42 6.34 -18.82 18.84
N LEU A 43 6.45 -17.49 18.92
CA LEU A 43 7.24 -16.68 18.00
C LEU A 43 8.69 -17.19 18.00
N ASP A 44 9.31 -17.34 19.17
CA ASP A 44 10.71 -17.80 19.27
C ASP A 44 10.98 -19.20 18.70
N ARG A 45 9.95 -20.05 18.60
CA ARG A 45 10.03 -21.39 18.00
C ARG A 45 9.84 -21.39 16.48
N HIS A 46 8.99 -20.51 15.95
CA HIS A 46 8.59 -20.53 14.53
C HIS A 46 9.22 -19.41 13.70
N ALA A 47 9.78 -18.39 14.35
CA ALA A 47 10.44 -17.28 13.69
C ALA A 47 11.79 -17.70 13.09
N VAL A 48 11.99 -17.32 11.83
CA VAL A 48 13.27 -17.43 11.11
C VAL A 48 14.03 -16.10 11.30
N PRO A 49 15.25 -16.12 11.86
CA PRO A 49 16.02 -14.90 12.08
C PRO A 49 16.32 -14.19 10.75
N LEU A 50 16.18 -12.86 10.75
CA LEU A 50 16.65 -12.00 9.66
C LEU A 50 17.99 -11.40 10.08
N SER A 51 19.07 -11.97 9.56
CA SER A 51 20.45 -11.65 9.94
C SER A 51 20.99 -10.39 9.28
N ARG A 52 20.29 -9.89 8.25
CA ARG A 52 20.64 -8.72 7.45
C ARG A 52 19.39 -7.87 7.21
N LEU A 53 19.57 -6.56 7.16
CA LEU A 53 18.53 -5.62 6.76
C LEU A 53 18.97 -4.75 5.58
N ASP A 54 20.24 -4.82 5.19
CA ASP A 54 20.78 -4.10 4.04
C ASP A 54 20.36 -4.75 2.71
N ALA A 55 20.04 -3.92 1.71
CA ALA A 55 19.51 -4.38 0.43
C ALA A 55 20.44 -5.34 -0.33
N GLY A 56 21.76 -5.19 -0.16
CA GLY A 56 22.79 -5.97 -0.85
C GLY A 56 23.09 -7.33 -0.21
N GLY A 57 22.67 -7.55 1.04
CA GLY A 57 23.02 -8.75 1.80
C GLY A 57 22.55 -10.06 1.17
N GLU A 58 23.24 -11.14 1.54
CA GLU A 58 22.91 -12.52 1.16
C GLU A 58 21.46 -12.88 1.46
N LEU A 59 20.82 -13.70 0.62
CA LEU A 59 19.38 -13.97 0.71
C LEU A 59 19.03 -15.30 1.39
N ASP A 60 19.98 -15.94 2.07
CA ASP A 60 19.81 -17.27 2.63
C ASP A 60 18.92 -17.33 3.87
N ASP A 61 18.88 -16.26 4.65
CA ASP A 61 17.94 -16.11 5.76
C ASP A 61 16.49 -15.87 5.29
N LEU A 62 16.27 -15.62 3.99
CA LEU A 62 14.96 -15.52 3.36
C LEU A 62 14.48 -16.83 2.71
N ARG A 63 15.23 -17.94 2.84
CA ARG A 63 14.87 -19.24 2.23
C ARG A 63 13.46 -19.73 2.61
N ALA A 64 12.98 -19.37 3.81
CA ALA A 64 11.64 -19.71 4.27
C ALA A 64 10.52 -19.09 3.40
N LEU A 65 10.79 -17.99 2.69
CA LEU A 65 9.85 -17.39 1.75
C LEU A 65 9.40 -18.38 0.66
N ARG A 66 10.25 -19.34 0.27
CA ARG A 66 9.88 -20.37 -0.71
C ARG A 66 8.66 -21.19 -0.25
N GLY A 67 8.65 -21.60 1.01
CA GLY A 67 7.53 -22.34 1.60
C GLY A 67 6.31 -21.44 1.82
N ILE A 68 6.54 -20.19 2.22
CA ILE A 68 5.46 -19.23 2.48
C ILE A 68 4.67 -18.93 1.21
N VAL A 69 5.39 -18.59 0.14
CA VAL A 69 4.86 -18.21 -1.17
C VAL A 69 4.31 -19.42 -1.92
N GLY A 70 5.00 -20.56 -1.88
CA GLY A 70 4.57 -21.79 -2.54
C GLY A 70 4.32 -21.58 -4.04
N ALA A 71 3.10 -21.89 -4.48
CA ALA A 71 2.68 -21.80 -5.88
C ALA A 71 2.01 -20.45 -6.25
N ALA A 72 2.00 -19.47 -5.34
CA ALA A 72 1.41 -18.17 -5.62
C ALA A 72 2.07 -17.49 -6.84
N THR A 73 1.24 -16.84 -7.65
CA THR A 73 1.66 -16.04 -8.81
C THR A 73 1.71 -14.55 -8.49
N ILE A 74 1.06 -14.13 -7.41
CA ILE A 74 1.08 -12.75 -6.93
C ILE A 74 1.47 -12.73 -5.46
N VAL A 75 2.50 -11.93 -5.12
CA VAL A 75 2.95 -11.76 -3.73
C VAL A 75 2.88 -10.29 -3.34
N GLY A 76 2.02 -9.96 -2.37
CA GLY A 76 1.97 -8.66 -1.71
C GLY A 76 3.13 -8.50 -0.71
N LEU A 77 3.88 -7.41 -0.81
CA LEU A 77 4.90 -6.98 0.14
C LEU A 77 4.47 -5.66 0.78
N GLY A 78 3.85 -5.76 1.94
CA GLY A 78 3.29 -4.64 2.69
C GLY A 78 4.32 -3.91 3.54
N GLU A 79 4.10 -2.61 3.76
CA GLU A 79 4.80 -1.84 4.79
C GLU A 79 3.88 -1.04 5.72
N PRO A 80 4.28 -0.82 6.98
CA PRO A 80 3.47 -0.04 7.93
C PRO A 80 3.66 1.48 7.77
N SER A 81 4.71 1.90 7.06
CA SER A 81 5.02 3.30 6.73
C SER A 81 6.06 3.37 5.61
N HIS A 82 5.94 4.34 4.70
CA HIS A 82 6.92 4.56 3.63
C HIS A 82 8.21 5.26 4.10
N GLY A 83 8.24 5.77 5.34
CA GLY A 83 9.33 6.62 5.86
C GLY A 83 10.57 5.88 6.36
N GLY A 84 10.55 4.55 6.42
CA GLY A 84 11.56 3.75 7.10
C GLY A 84 12.57 3.11 6.15
N ARG A 85 13.87 3.30 6.41
CA ARG A 85 14.95 2.74 5.62
C ARG A 85 14.91 1.21 5.63
N GLU A 86 14.90 0.59 6.82
CA GLU A 86 14.92 -0.86 6.96
C GLU A 86 13.60 -1.51 6.51
N LEU A 87 12.48 -0.77 6.60
CA LEU A 87 11.19 -1.18 6.02
C LEU A 87 11.29 -1.34 4.49
N PHE A 88 11.97 -0.40 3.82
CA PHE A 88 12.20 -0.47 2.38
C PHE A 88 13.25 -1.52 2.02
N THR A 89 14.43 -1.50 2.66
CA THR A 89 15.55 -2.36 2.26
C THR A 89 15.25 -3.83 2.52
N LEU A 90 14.50 -4.18 3.57
CA LEU A 90 14.07 -5.56 3.78
C LEU A 90 13.13 -6.06 2.68
N ARG A 91 12.17 -5.24 2.26
CA ARG A 91 11.29 -5.58 1.12
C ARG A 91 12.06 -5.64 -0.19
N HIS A 92 13.10 -4.82 -0.37
CA HIS A 92 14.01 -4.95 -1.51
C HIS A 92 14.71 -6.31 -1.47
N ARG A 93 15.22 -6.79 -0.32
CA ARG A 93 15.78 -8.15 -0.21
C ARG A 93 14.75 -9.24 -0.53
N ALA A 94 13.51 -9.09 -0.03
CA ALA A 94 12.44 -10.03 -0.34
C ALA A 94 12.12 -10.05 -1.84
N LEU A 95 12.01 -8.89 -2.48
CA LEU A 95 11.87 -8.76 -3.93
C LEU A 95 13.01 -9.44 -4.68
N ARG A 96 14.27 -9.21 -4.27
CA ARG A 96 15.44 -9.90 -4.84
C ARG A 96 15.27 -11.41 -4.76
N PHE A 97 14.87 -11.95 -3.61
CA PHE A 97 14.64 -13.38 -3.44
C PHE A 97 13.55 -13.90 -4.39
N LEU A 98 12.43 -13.17 -4.53
CA LEU A 98 11.33 -13.54 -5.42
C LEU A 98 11.75 -13.51 -6.90
N VAL A 99 12.51 -12.50 -7.30
CA VAL A 99 13.01 -12.33 -8.68
C VAL A 99 14.10 -13.36 -8.99
N GLU A 100 15.17 -13.41 -8.20
CA GLU A 100 16.36 -14.24 -8.43
C GLU A 100 16.06 -15.73 -8.24
N ARG A 101 15.21 -16.11 -7.27
CA ARG A 101 15.05 -17.51 -6.83
C ARG A 101 13.65 -18.09 -7.04
N MET A 102 12.64 -17.29 -7.40
CA MET A 102 11.24 -17.74 -7.57
C MET A 102 10.57 -17.33 -8.89
N GLY A 103 11.30 -16.64 -9.78
CA GLY A 103 10.87 -16.35 -11.15
C GLY A 103 9.84 -15.22 -11.27
N PHE A 104 9.78 -14.31 -10.30
CA PHE A 104 8.92 -13.13 -10.41
C PHE A 104 9.52 -12.11 -11.38
N ARG A 105 8.69 -11.55 -12.27
CA ARG A 105 9.12 -10.66 -13.36
C ARG A 105 8.30 -9.39 -13.53
N THR A 106 7.20 -9.24 -12.80
CA THR A 106 6.48 -7.96 -12.72
C THR A 106 6.62 -7.39 -11.32
N ILE A 107 6.94 -6.11 -11.23
CA ILE A 107 6.83 -5.32 -9.99
C ILE A 107 5.65 -4.39 -10.17
N ALA A 108 4.53 -4.76 -9.58
CA ALA A 108 3.37 -3.89 -9.44
C ALA A 108 3.59 -3.01 -8.21
N PHE A 109 3.69 -1.70 -8.39
CA PHE A 109 4.12 -0.78 -7.36
C PHE A 109 3.00 0.21 -7.06
N GLU A 110 2.80 0.53 -5.78
CA GLU A 110 1.92 1.60 -5.27
C GLU A 110 2.46 2.98 -5.68
N GLU A 111 2.37 3.25 -6.97
CA GLU A 111 2.83 4.44 -7.66
C GLU A 111 1.99 4.59 -8.94
N THR A 112 1.79 5.82 -9.42
CA THR A 112 1.07 6.08 -10.65
C THR A 112 1.73 5.44 -11.86
N PHE A 113 0.92 5.02 -12.82
CA PHE A 113 1.38 4.35 -14.04
C PHE A 113 2.44 5.16 -14.81
N GLY A 114 2.30 6.50 -14.87
CA GLY A 114 3.27 7.36 -15.55
C GLY A 114 4.67 7.32 -14.93
N ASN A 115 4.79 7.35 -13.61
CA ASN A 115 6.07 7.17 -12.91
C ASN A 115 6.60 5.75 -13.13
N GLY A 116 5.71 4.74 -13.05
CA GLY A 116 6.05 3.36 -13.37
C GLY A 116 6.63 3.18 -14.77
N ARG A 117 6.10 3.88 -15.79
CA ARG A 117 6.63 3.84 -17.16
C ARG A 117 8.04 4.41 -17.28
N VAL A 118 8.33 5.51 -16.59
CA VAL A 118 9.69 6.08 -16.55
C VAL A 118 10.66 5.12 -15.88
N MET A 119 10.26 4.51 -14.75
CA MET A 119 11.07 3.51 -14.05
C MET A 119 11.29 2.26 -14.91
N ASP A 120 10.26 1.76 -15.58
CA ASP A 120 10.34 0.61 -16.48
C ASP A 120 11.31 0.85 -17.65
N ALA A 121 11.21 2.01 -18.30
CA ALA A 121 12.12 2.40 -19.38
C ALA A 121 13.58 2.46 -18.90
N TYR A 122 13.83 3.01 -17.71
CA TYR A 122 15.17 3.07 -17.12
C TYR A 122 15.74 1.67 -16.85
N ILE A 123 14.96 0.77 -16.23
CA ILE A 123 15.44 -0.59 -15.93
C ILE A 123 15.58 -1.47 -17.18
N ALA A 124 14.89 -1.13 -18.27
CA ALA A 124 15.05 -1.76 -19.58
C ALA A 124 16.33 -1.30 -20.33
N GLY A 125 17.09 -0.35 -19.76
CA GLY A 125 18.34 0.15 -20.34
C GLY A 125 18.23 1.54 -20.99
N GLY A 126 17.08 2.20 -20.89
CA GLY A 126 16.87 3.57 -21.35
C GLY A 126 17.78 4.59 -20.65
N PRO A 127 17.81 5.85 -21.14
CA PRO A 127 18.62 6.90 -20.53
C PRO A 127 18.07 7.30 -19.15
N GLY A 128 18.84 8.08 -18.40
CA GLY A 128 18.44 8.67 -17.12
C GLY A 128 19.33 8.27 -15.96
N ASP A 129 19.14 8.96 -14.84
CA ASP A 129 19.80 8.71 -13.56
C ASP A 129 18.77 8.21 -12.53
N ALA A 130 19.12 7.19 -11.76
CA ALA A 130 18.19 6.56 -10.82
C ALA A 130 17.76 7.51 -9.68
N ARG A 131 18.65 8.41 -9.23
CA ARG A 131 18.30 9.37 -8.18
C ARG A 131 17.38 10.44 -8.72
N ALA A 132 17.66 10.97 -9.92
CA ALA A 132 16.77 11.93 -10.56
C ALA A 132 15.37 11.34 -10.78
N ILE A 133 15.27 10.11 -11.28
CA ILE A 133 13.98 9.42 -11.46
C ILE A 133 13.26 9.21 -10.12
N ALA A 134 13.96 8.79 -9.08
CA ALA A 134 13.38 8.65 -7.75
C ALA A 134 12.90 10.01 -7.20
N ALA A 135 13.70 11.07 -7.34
CA ALA A 135 13.34 12.42 -6.91
C ALA A 135 12.11 12.96 -7.65
N GLU A 136 12.01 12.73 -8.97
CA GLU A 136 10.86 13.13 -9.79
C GLU A 136 9.57 12.39 -9.43
N ALA A 137 9.65 11.12 -8.98
CA ALA A 137 8.48 10.39 -8.48
C ALA A 137 7.87 11.07 -7.24
N GLY A 138 8.65 11.89 -6.54
CA GLY A 138 8.20 12.65 -5.37
C GLY A 138 8.01 11.78 -4.13
N ALA A 139 7.50 12.38 -3.06
CA ALA A 139 7.25 11.64 -1.83
C ALA A 139 6.13 10.61 -2.01
N PRO A 140 6.26 9.41 -1.40
CA PRO A 140 7.32 9.02 -0.48
C PRO A 140 8.56 8.41 -1.15
N TRP A 141 8.55 8.24 -2.47
CA TRP A 141 9.53 7.44 -3.19
C TRP A 141 10.83 8.17 -3.54
N ALA A 142 10.87 9.50 -3.38
CA ALA A 142 12.06 10.36 -3.48
C ALA A 142 13.12 10.03 -2.41
N SER A 143 13.78 8.89 -2.55
CA SER A 143 14.70 8.31 -1.58
C SER A 143 15.89 7.60 -2.25
N GLU A 144 17.02 7.57 -1.56
CA GLU A 144 18.19 6.78 -1.97
C GLU A 144 17.88 5.27 -2.02
N SER A 145 16.92 4.81 -1.22
CA SER A 145 16.47 3.42 -1.22
C SER A 145 15.79 3.04 -2.54
N MET A 146 14.93 3.92 -3.06
CA MET A 146 14.30 3.75 -4.38
C MET A 146 15.34 3.82 -5.50
N ALA A 147 16.25 4.79 -5.46
CA ALA A 147 17.34 4.87 -6.45
C ALA A 147 18.18 3.58 -6.47
N SER A 148 18.50 3.03 -5.29
CA SER A 148 19.23 1.77 -5.16
C SER A 148 18.47 0.57 -5.73
N LEU A 149 17.14 0.52 -5.55
CA LEU A 149 16.28 -0.50 -6.17
C LEU A 149 16.33 -0.42 -7.71
N LEU A 150 16.18 0.77 -8.27
CA LEU A 150 16.22 0.99 -9.72
C LEU A 150 17.57 0.59 -10.31
N VAL A 151 18.68 0.95 -9.65
CA VAL A 151 20.04 0.54 -10.07
C VAL A 151 20.18 -0.98 -10.08
N TRP A 152 19.70 -1.65 -9.03
CA TRP A 152 19.75 -3.11 -8.96
C TRP A 152 18.91 -3.77 -10.07
N LEU A 153 17.69 -3.30 -10.29
CA LEU A 153 16.80 -3.82 -11.34
C LEU A 153 17.41 -3.67 -12.73
N ARG A 154 17.97 -2.49 -13.03
CA ARG A 154 18.68 -2.25 -14.30
C ARG A 154 19.87 -3.19 -14.47
N ALA A 155 20.65 -3.40 -13.41
CA ALA A 155 21.79 -4.31 -13.44
C ALA A 155 21.36 -5.78 -13.65
N PHE A 156 20.25 -6.19 -13.03
CA PHE A 156 19.67 -7.53 -13.19
C PHE A 156 19.17 -7.74 -14.64
N ASN A 157 18.41 -6.79 -15.18
CA ASN A 157 17.85 -6.86 -16.52
C ASN A 157 18.89 -6.86 -17.65
N ARG A 158 20.04 -6.21 -17.45
CA ARG A 158 21.08 -6.03 -18.48
C ARG A 158 21.56 -7.34 -19.10
N HIS A 159 21.46 -8.45 -18.37
CA HIS A 159 21.96 -9.76 -18.81
C HIS A 159 20.86 -10.71 -19.25
N LEU A 160 19.60 -10.25 -19.31
CA LEU A 160 18.44 -11.06 -19.64
C LEU A 160 17.87 -10.70 -21.02
N PRO A 161 17.32 -11.70 -21.75
CA PRO A 161 16.52 -11.44 -22.94
C PRO A 161 15.23 -10.70 -22.57
N ASP A 162 14.63 -10.00 -23.53
CA ASP A 162 13.54 -9.06 -23.28
C ASP A 162 12.32 -9.68 -22.58
N ASP A 163 11.99 -10.93 -22.92
CA ASP A 163 10.88 -11.71 -22.35
C ASP A 163 11.14 -12.23 -20.93
N GLU A 164 12.40 -12.24 -20.49
CA GLU A 164 12.78 -12.61 -19.12
C GLU A 164 13.10 -11.41 -18.23
N ARG A 165 13.09 -10.19 -18.76
CA ARG A 165 13.37 -8.97 -17.99
C ARG A 165 12.28 -8.70 -16.96
N VAL A 166 12.69 -8.11 -15.84
CA VAL A 166 11.76 -7.55 -14.87
C VAL A 166 11.12 -6.29 -15.46
N ARG A 167 9.81 -6.19 -15.35
CA ARG A 167 8.98 -5.05 -15.76
C ARG A 167 8.49 -4.29 -14.52
N PHE A 168 8.41 -2.97 -14.64
CA PHE A 168 7.90 -2.09 -13.60
C PHE A 168 6.51 -1.56 -13.99
N LEU A 169 5.52 -1.75 -13.12
CA LEU A 169 4.14 -1.34 -13.31
C LEU A 169 3.72 -0.43 -12.18
N GLY A 170 3.43 0.84 -12.46
CA GLY A 170 2.70 1.69 -11.52
C GLY A 170 1.20 1.37 -11.58
N THR A 171 0.58 1.04 -10.44
CA THR A 171 -0.83 0.61 -10.39
C THR A 171 -1.80 1.70 -9.95
N ASP A 172 -1.31 2.82 -9.45
CA ASP A 172 -2.09 3.77 -8.65
C ASP A 172 -2.63 4.98 -9.46
N LEU A 173 -3.48 5.80 -8.82
CA LEU A 173 -4.22 6.94 -9.37
C LEU A 173 -3.89 8.27 -8.67
N VAL A 174 -2.85 8.33 -7.86
CA VAL A 174 -2.59 9.50 -6.99
C VAL A 174 -1.91 10.68 -7.69
N GLN A 175 -1.34 10.48 -8.88
CA GLN A 175 -0.65 11.51 -9.64
C GLN A 175 -0.80 11.29 -11.15
N LEU A 176 -0.60 12.34 -11.93
CA LEU A 176 -0.48 12.29 -13.39
C LEU A 176 0.88 12.86 -13.82
N ARG A 177 1.40 12.40 -14.95
CA ARG A 177 2.54 13.00 -15.66
C ARG A 177 2.10 13.49 -17.04
N GLN A 178 2.83 14.44 -17.60
CA GLN A 178 2.68 14.83 -19.00
C GLN A 178 2.80 13.62 -19.95
N LEU A 179 3.69 12.67 -19.61
CA LEU A 179 3.86 11.40 -20.32
C LEU A 179 2.55 10.63 -20.54
N ASN A 180 1.60 10.69 -19.59
CA ASN A 180 0.31 10.04 -19.74
C ASN A 180 -0.46 10.53 -20.97
N PHE A 181 -0.35 11.82 -21.26
CA PHE A 181 -1.02 12.46 -22.39
C PHE A 181 -0.20 12.29 -23.67
N ASP A 182 1.12 12.42 -23.59
CA ASP A 182 2.00 12.33 -24.76
C ASP A 182 1.96 10.93 -25.39
N GLU A 183 2.09 9.86 -24.61
CA GLU A 183 2.02 8.48 -25.13
C GLU A 183 0.62 8.13 -25.65
N LEU A 184 -0.42 8.69 -25.02
CA LEU A 184 -1.81 8.52 -25.46
C LEU A 184 -2.05 9.20 -26.82
N THR A 185 -1.62 10.45 -26.97
CA THR A 185 -1.72 11.22 -28.21
C THR A 185 -0.90 10.58 -29.32
N ALA A 186 0.31 10.09 -29.02
CA ALA A 186 1.16 9.41 -30.00
C ALA A 186 0.48 8.14 -30.54
N TYR A 187 -0.10 7.32 -29.66
CA TYR A 187 -0.82 6.11 -30.08
C TYR A 187 -2.03 6.44 -30.97
N VAL A 188 -2.86 7.42 -30.60
CA VAL A 188 -4.03 7.79 -31.43
C VAL A 188 -3.58 8.41 -32.76
N THR A 189 -2.49 9.17 -32.78
CA THR A 189 -1.90 9.69 -34.03
C THR A 189 -1.54 8.56 -35.00
N GLU A 190 -0.98 7.46 -34.50
CA GLU A 190 -0.58 6.31 -35.31
C GLU A 190 -1.78 5.47 -35.77
N VAL A 191 -2.71 5.20 -34.86
CA VAL A 191 -3.77 4.19 -35.07
C VAL A 191 -5.05 4.76 -35.65
N ALA A 192 -5.40 6.00 -35.29
CA ALA A 192 -6.64 6.66 -35.66
C ALA A 192 -6.42 8.17 -35.79
N PRO A 193 -5.60 8.62 -36.77
CA PRO A 193 -5.28 10.04 -36.95
C PRO A 193 -6.52 10.92 -37.14
N ASP A 194 -7.60 10.39 -37.72
CA ASP A 194 -8.87 11.10 -37.88
C ASP A 194 -9.56 11.42 -36.54
N SER A 195 -9.24 10.67 -35.48
CA SER A 195 -9.74 10.89 -34.11
C SER A 195 -8.83 11.79 -33.27
N LEU A 196 -7.67 12.21 -33.79
CA LEU A 196 -6.68 12.97 -33.03
C LEU A 196 -7.23 14.33 -32.55
N ALA A 197 -7.88 15.07 -33.44
CA ALA A 197 -8.44 16.38 -33.10
C ALA A 197 -9.54 16.29 -32.03
N GLU A 198 -10.34 15.22 -32.06
CA GLU A 198 -11.35 14.95 -31.05
C GLU A 198 -10.69 14.63 -29.70
N LEU A 199 -9.68 13.75 -29.69
CA LEU A 199 -8.91 13.44 -28.48
C LEU A 199 -8.29 14.71 -27.87
N GLU A 200 -7.60 15.54 -28.66
CA GLU A 200 -6.94 16.76 -28.19
C GLU A 200 -7.95 17.75 -27.58
N SER A 201 -9.17 17.83 -28.13
CA SER A 201 -10.25 18.66 -27.59
C SER A 201 -10.69 18.21 -26.18
N HIS A 202 -10.50 16.94 -25.85
CA HIS A 202 -10.76 16.40 -24.51
C HIS A 202 -9.53 16.46 -23.60
N LEU A 203 -8.34 16.20 -24.13
CA LEU A 203 -7.10 16.26 -23.34
C LEU A 203 -6.68 17.69 -22.99
N GLY A 204 -7.11 18.71 -23.74
CA GLY A 204 -6.86 20.11 -23.38
C GLY A 204 -7.44 20.47 -21.99
N PRO A 205 -8.76 20.31 -21.77
CA PRO A 205 -9.37 20.55 -20.45
C PRO A 205 -8.88 19.58 -19.37
N ALA A 206 -8.73 18.29 -19.70
CA ALA A 206 -8.31 17.24 -18.76
C ALA A 206 -6.79 17.10 -18.60
N GLY A 207 -6.01 18.01 -19.18
CA GLY A 207 -4.55 17.95 -19.26
C GLY A 207 -3.82 18.28 -17.96
N MET A 208 -2.51 18.50 -18.08
CA MET A 208 -1.66 18.92 -16.98
C MET A 208 -1.80 20.43 -16.71
N HIS A 209 -2.08 20.77 -15.45
CA HIS A 209 -2.17 22.13 -14.91
C HIS A 209 -1.18 22.39 -13.77
N GLY A 210 -0.40 21.38 -13.38
CA GLY A 210 0.72 21.50 -12.44
C GLY A 210 1.50 20.18 -12.32
N VAL A 211 2.74 20.24 -11.85
CA VAL A 211 3.57 19.03 -11.66
C VAL A 211 3.41 18.44 -10.26
N GLY A 212 3.54 17.12 -10.12
CA GLY A 212 3.44 16.41 -8.84
C GLY A 212 2.13 16.72 -8.10
N SER A 213 2.24 17.19 -6.84
CA SER A 213 1.08 17.59 -6.04
C SER A 213 0.35 18.83 -6.57
N GLY A 214 0.95 19.59 -7.50
CA GLY A 214 0.33 20.74 -8.14
C GLY A 214 -0.92 20.38 -8.95
N GLN A 215 -0.92 19.24 -9.67
CA GLN A 215 -2.09 18.77 -10.40
C GLN A 215 -3.26 18.47 -9.46
N VAL A 216 -2.97 17.77 -8.36
CA VAL A 216 -3.97 17.41 -7.34
C VAL A 216 -4.53 18.68 -6.69
N LYS A 217 -3.66 19.62 -6.31
CA LYS A 217 -4.06 20.89 -5.71
C LYS A 217 -4.97 21.69 -6.65
N TRP A 218 -4.56 21.86 -7.91
CA TRP A 218 -5.36 22.54 -8.92
C TRP A 218 -6.76 21.95 -9.02
N PHE A 219 -6.85 20.63 -9.23
CA PHE A 219 -8.15 19.97 -9.40
C PHE A 219 -9.03 20.09 -8.14
N LEU A 220 -8.46 19.90 -6.95
CA LEU A 220 -9.21 20.00 -5.70
C LEU A 220 -9.73 21.42 -5.40
N GLU A 221 -9.07 22.46 -5.89
CA GLU A 221 -9.47 23.86 -5.72
C GLU A 221 -10.58 24.30 -6.71
N LEU A 222 -10.85 23.51 -7.76
CA LEU A 222 -11.92 23.83 -8.72
C LEU A 222 -13.33 23.77 -8.10
N PRO A 223 -14.26 24.64 -8.58
CA PRO A 223 -15.69 24.49 -8.32
C PRO A 223 -16.24 23.14 -8.79
N ALA A 224 -17.34 22.70 -8.18
CA ALA A 224 -17.94 21.38 -8.47
C ALA A 224 -18.34 21.21 -9.95
N GLU A 225 -18.85 22.25 -10.59
CA GLU A 225 -19.24 22.24 -12.01
C GLU A 225 -18.02 22.08 -12.93
N GLU A 226 -16.92 22.79 -12.64
CA GLU A 226 -15.67 22.68 -13.39
C GLU A 226 -15.02 21.30 -13.19
N LYS A 227 -15.05 20.74 -11.98
CA LYS A 227 -14.61 19.35 -11.72
C LYS A 227 -15.40 18.36 -12.56
N ALA A 228 -16.72 18.52 -12.61
CA ALA A 228 -17.59 17.65 -13.40
C ALA A 228 -17.29 17.77 -14.91
N ALA A 229 -17.01 18.98 -15.40
CA ALA A 229 -16.61 19.20 -16.79
C ALA A 229 -15.26 18.54 -17.13
N VAL A 230 -14.24 18.74 -16.29
CA VAL A 230 -12.92 18.08 -16.46
C VAL A 230 -13.05 16.55 -16.46
N LEU A 231 -13.82 16.00 -15.53
CA LEU A 231 -14.10 14.56 -15.48
C LEU A 231 -14.85 14.07 -16.73
N ALA A 232 -15.81 14.84 -17.25
CA ALA A 232 -16.51 14.49 -18.49
C ALA A 232 -15.56 14.44 -19.69
N HIS A 233 -14.61 15.38 -19.80
CA HIS A 233 -13.57 15.33 -20.83
C HIS A 233 -12.65 14.12 -20.66
N ALA A 234 -12.23 13.80 -19.43
CA ALA A 234 -11.41 12.62 -19.16
C ALA A 234 -12.13 11.31 -19.54
N ARG A 235 -13.44 11.21 -19.26
CA ARG A 235 -14.29 10.08 -19.67
C ARG A 235 -14.43 9.99 -21.18
N ALA A 236 -14.66 11.10 -21.87
CA ALA A 236 -14.76 11.12 -23.32
C ALA A 236 -13.44 10.69 -24.00
N ALA A 237 -12.30 11.18 -23.51
CA ALA A 237 -10.99 10.71 -23.97
C ALA A 237 -10.78 9.21 -23.74
N HIS A 238 -11.19 8.70 -22.58
CA HIS A 238 -11.16 7.28 -22.28
C HIS A 238 -12.03 6.48 -23.25
N ASP A 239 -13.28 6.88 -23.44
CA ASP A 239 -14.25 6.14 -24.25
C ASP A 239 -13.82 6.11 -25.72
N LEU A 240 -13.28 7.22 -26.25
CA LEU A 240 -12.69 7.30 -27.57
C LEU A 240 -11.58 6.26 -27.74
N VAL A 241 -10.61 6.24 -26.82
CA VAL A 241 -9.46 5.32 -26.87
C VAL A 241 -9.90 3.87 -26.71
N MET A 242 -10.93 3.62 -25.88
CA MET A 242 -11.47 2.27 -25.70
C MET A 242 -12.22 1.77 -26.93
N ALA A 243 -12.86 2.65 -27.70
CA ALA A 243 -13.58 2.32 -28.93
C ALA A 243 -12.66 2.07 -30.13
N LEU A 244 -11.41 2.51 -30.09
CA LEU A 244 -10.43 2.20 -31.14
C LEU A 244 -10.24 0.68 -31.26
N PRO A 245 -9.89 0.16 -32.46
CA PRO A 245 -9.55 -1.24 -32.62
C PRO A 245 -8.48 -1.66 -31.60
N GLU A 246 -8.70 -2.79 -30.92
CA GLU A 246 -7.71 -3.35 -30.02
C GLU A 246 -6.57 -3.92 -30.86
N GLN A 247 -5.53 -3.12 -31.05
CA GLN A 247 -4.27 -3.64 -31.52
C GLN A 247 -3.64 -4.43 -30.37
N SER A 248 -3.40 -5.72 -30.57
CA SER A 248 -2.73 -6.58 -29.59
C SER A 248 -1.22 -6.29 -29.49
N THR A 249 -0.82 -5.02 -29.57
CA THR A 249 0.53 -4.55 -29.32
C THR A 249 0.64 -4.08 -27.86
N VAL A 250 1.87 -4.07 -27.33
CA VAL A 250 2.15 -3.51 -26.00
C VAL A 250 1.74 -2.04 -25.95
N ASP A 251 1.94 -1.30 -27.04
CA ASP A 251 1.62 0.12 -27.15
C ASP A 251 0.11 0.40 -27.02
N GLY A 252 -0.75 -0.43 -27.63
CA GLY A 252 -2.19 -0.31 -27.48
C GLY A 252 -2.68 -0.53 -26.05
N HIS A 253 -2.08 -1.47 -25.32
CA HIS A 253 -2.43 -1.72 -23.93
C HIS A 253 -1.95 -0.59 -23.00
N VAL A 254 -0.76 -0.07 -23.26
CA VAL A 254 -0.22 1.09 -22.56
C VAL A 254 -1.14 2.30 -22.75
N ALA A 255 -1.52 2.62 -23.99
CA ALA A 255 -2.39 3.76 -24.28
C ALA A 255 -3.74 3.62 -23.56
N ARG A 256 -4.36 2.43 -23.61
CA ARG A 256 -5.59 2.13 -22.86
C ARG A 256 -5.40 2.28 -21.35
N GLN A 257 -4.24 1.89 -20.80
CA GLN A 257 -3.97 2.08 -19.38
C GLN A 257 -3.76 3.57 -19.04
N HIS A 258 -3.12 4.38 -19.90
CA HIS A 258 -3.05 5.84 -19.71
C HIS A 258 -4.43 6.48 -19.68
N ALA A 259 -5.31 6.12 -20.63
CA ALA A 259 -6.70 6.58 -20.65
C ALA A 259 -7.44 6.24 -19.35
N ARG A 260 -7.31 5.01 -18.85
CA ARG A 260 -7.89 4.57 -17.57
C ARG A 260 -7.36 5.34 -16.38
N VAL A 261 -6.05 5.61 -16.35
CA VAL A 261 -5.41 6.36 -15.26
C VAL A 261 -5.85 7.82 -15.25
N VAL A 262 -5.95 8.47 -16.42
CA VAL A 262 -6.43 9.86 -16.52
C VAL A 262 -7.88 9.97 -16.04
N GLN A 263 -8.77 9.10 -16.51
CA GLN A 263 -10.16 9.05 -16.01
C GLN A 263 -10.19 8.75 -14.50
N GLY A 264 -9.54 7.67 -14.07
CA GLY A 264 -9.57 7.20 -12.69
C GLY A 264 -9.02 8.23 -11.70
N PHE A 265 -7.99 9.00 -12.08
CA PHE A 265 -7.45 10.10 -11.28
C PHE A 265 -8.56 11.11 -10.95
N TYR A 266 -9.27 11.62 -11.97
CA TYR A 266 -10.31 12.61 -11.75
C TYR A 266 -11.51 12.04 -11.00
N GLU A 267 -11.92 10.80 -11.28
CA GLU A 267 -12.98 10.13 -10.52
C GLU A 267 -12.64 9.98 -9.04
N TYR A 268 -11.40 9.58 -8.75
CA TYR A 268 -10.93 9.40 -7.40
C TYR A 268 -10.90 10.72 -6.64
N TYR A 269 -10.36 11.79 -7.23
CA TYR A 269 -10.33 13.10 -6.56
C TYR A 269 -11.69 13.82 -6.53
N SER A 270 -12.66 13.42 -7.37
CA SER A 270 -14.05 13.89 -7.26
C SER A 270 -14.84 13.21 -6.13
N THR A 271 -14.57 11.93 -5.87
CA THR A 271 -15.35 11.11 -4.92
C THR A 271 -14.68 10.91 -3.56
N GLY A 272 -13.35 10.87 -3.54
CA GLY A 272 -12.55 10.45 -2.39
C GLY A 272 -12.66 8.96 -2.08
N ASP A 273 -13.25 8.15 -2.97
CA ASP A 273 -13.53 6.73 -2.72
C ASP A 273 -12.25 5.87 -2.75
N ARG A 274 -11.85 5.42 -1.56
CA ARG A 274 -10.66 4.56 -1.36
C ARG A 274 -10.86 3.16 -1.90
N ALA A 275 -12.08 2.61 -1.82
CA ALA A 275 -12.37 1.28 -2.34
C ALA A 275 -12.25 1.25 -3.87
N MET A 276 -12.65 2.33 -4.55
CA MET A 276 -12.46 2.49 -5.99
C MET A 276 -10.97 2.47 -6.37
N ARG A 277 -10.13 3.24 -5.65
CA ARG A 277 -8.67 3.27 -5.87
C ARG A 277 -8.04 1.88 -5.72
N ASP A 278 -8.38 1.14 -4.66
CA ASP A 278 -7.86 -0.21 -4.43
C ASP A 278 -8.37 -1.24 -5.44
N THR A 279 -9.63 -1.12 -5.88
CA THR A 279 -10.15 -1.94 -6.99
C THR A 279 -9.39 -1.67 -8.28
N PHE A 280 -9.12 -0.40 -8.58
CA PHE A 280 -8.34 -0.01 -9.76
C PHE A 280 -6.92 -0.59 -9.76
N MET A 281 -6.24 -0.56 -8.60
CA MET A 281 -4.92 -1.17 -8.45
C MET A 281 -4.96 -2.68 -8.70
N ALA A 282 -5.94 -3.39 -8.13
CA ALA A 282 -6.11 -4.83 -8.36
C ALA A 282 -6.37 -5.14 -9.85
N ASP A 283 -7.26 -4.37 -10.49
CA ASP A 283 -7.56 -4.54 -11.90
C ASP A 283 -6.36 -4.27 -12.81
N SER A 284 -5.53 -3.29 -12.45
CA SER A 284 -4.32 -2.97 -13.21
C SER A 284 -3.30 -4.11 -13.16
N ILE A 285 -3.16 -4.77 -12.00
CA ILE A 285 -2.33 -5.97 -11.84
C ILE A 285 -2.88 -7.13 -12.68
N ASP A 286 -4.18 -7.40 -12.59
CA ASP A 286 -4.81 -8.49 -13.33
C ASP A 286 -4.71 -8.31 -14.84
N ARG A 287 -5.01 -7.10 -15.34
CA ARG A 287 -4.84 -6.77 -16.76
C ARG A 287 -3.40 -6.97 -17.19
N TRP A 288 -2.43 -6.44 -16.44
CA TRP A 288 -1.03 -6.57 -16.81
C TRP A 288 -0.56 -8.03 -16.86
N LEU A 289 -0.96 -8.85 -15.89
CA LEU A 289 -0.64 -10.29 -15.88
C LEU A 289 -1.38 -11.06 -16.97
N GLY A 290 -2.58 -10.64 -17.36
CA GLY A 290 -3.27 -11.21 -18.53
C GLY A 290 -2.50 -10.99 -19.83
N LEU A 291 -1.73 -9.91 -19.93
CA LEU A 291 -0.93 -9.56 -21.10
C LEU A 291 0.47 -10.15 -21.10
N THR A 292 1.15 -10.04 -19.97
CA THR A 292 2.56 -10.41 -19.84
C THR A 292 2.75 -11.85 -19.34
N GLY A 293 1.70 -12.46 -18.78
CA GLY A 293 1.81 -13.72 -18.06
C GLY A 293 2.71 -13.61 -16.83
N GLY A 294 3.25 -14.75 -16.40
CA GLY A 294 4.26 -14.79 -15.34
C GLY A 294 3.73 -14.51 -13.93
N LYS A 295 4.58 -13.90 -13.11
CA LYS A 295 4.33 -13.66 -11.68
C LYS A 295 4.66 -12.23 -11.28
N ALA A 296 3.84 -11.64 -10.41
CA ALA A 296 3.97 -10.27 -9.93
C ALA A 296 4.28 -10.17 -8.43
N VAL A 297 5.19 -9.28 -8.08
CA VAL A 297 5.32 -8.77 -6.72
C VAL A 297 4.51 -7.48 -6.65
N TYR A 298 3.52 -7.43 -5.77
CA TYR A 298 2.75 -6.23 -5.46
C TYR A 298 3.36 -5.53 -4.26
N TRP A 299 3.97 -4.36 -4.47
CA TRP A 299 4.66 -3.56 -3.47
C TRP A 299 3.78 -2.38 -3.05
N GLY A 300 3.46 -2.29 -1.77
CA GLY A 300 2.65 -1.19 -1.24
C GLY A 300 2.57 -1.16 0.28
N ALA A 301 1.72 -0.31 0.83
CA ALA A 301 1.41 -0.26 2.26
C ALA A 301 0.61 -1.49 2.71
N ASN A 302 0.74 -1.86 3.99
CA ASN A 302 0.00 -2.97 4.62
C ASN A 302 -1.52 -2.83 4.44
N VAL A 303 -2.06 -1.61 4.45
CA VAL A 303 -3.49 -1.35 4.23
C VAL A 303 -3.94 -1.79 2.83
N HIS A 304 -3.06 -1.67 1.83
CA HIS A 304 -3.34 -2.04 0.45
C HIS A 304 -3.02 -3.51 0.17
N THR A 305 -1.94 -4.07 0.76
CA THR A 305 -1.52 -5.45 0.47
C THR A 305 -2.18 -6.50 1.36
N ALA A 306 -2.75 -6.14 2.51
CA ALA A 306 -3.41 -7.12 3.37
C ALA A 306 -4.65 -7.71 2.70
N THR A 307 -4.99 -8.95 3.07
CA THR A 307 -6.18 -9.66 2.59
C THR A 307 -7.40 -9.50 3.49
N PHE A 308 -7.38 -8.51 4.39
CA PHE A 308 -8.53 -8.26 5.25
C PHE A 308 -9.76 -7.93 4.39
N PRO A 309 -10.90 -8.63 4.56
CA PRO A 309 -12.14 -8.28 3.84
C PRO A 309 -12.54 -6.82 4.04
N GLU A 310 -12.22 -6.29 5.21
CA GLU A 310 -12.34 -4.89 5.57
C GLU A 310 -11.18 -4.52 6.50
N VAL A 311 -10.49 -3.41 6.19
CA VAL A 311 -9.47 -2.80 7.03
C VAL A 311 -9.93 -1.39 7.42
N THR A 312 -9.83 -1.09 8.70
CA THR A 312 -10.15 0.23 9.26
C THR A 312 -8.87 0.92 9.67
N TYR A 313 -8.61 2.15 9.23
CA TYR A 313 -7.42 2.88 9.65
C TYR A 313 -7.71 4.34 9.99
N THR A 314 -6.87 4.90 10.86
CA THR A 314 -6.97 6.26 11.37
C THR A 314 -5.64 6.98 11.15
N ILE A 315 -5.70 8.14 10.49
CA ILE A 315 -4.57 9.06 10.30
C ILE A 315 -5.01 10.42 10.85
N PRO A 316 -4.68 10.79 12.09
CA PRO A 316 -5.11 12.07 12.65
C PRO A 316 -4.58 13.27 11.84
N PRO A 317 -5.33 14.39 11.74
CA PRO A 317 -6.67 14.64 12.29
C PRO A 317 -7.83 14.13 11.41
N ARG A 318 -7.56 13.29 10.40
CA ARG A 318 -8.58 12.86 9.43
C ARG A 318 -9.58 11.89 10.07
N PRO A 319 -10.80 11.80 9.52
CA PRO A 319 -11.76 10.77 9.90
C PRO A 319 -11.17 9.36 9.72
N THR A 320 -11.66 8.43 10.53
CA THR A 320 -11.37 7.01 10.35
C THR A 320 -12.05 6.50 9.08
N VAL A 321 -11.33 5.71 8.29
CA VAL A 321 -11.82 5.14 7.03
C VAL A 321 -11.82 3.62 7.14
N SER A 322 -12.81 2.99 6.52
CA SER A 322 -12.91 1.53 6.41
C SER A 322 -13.18 1.15 4.96
N HIS A 323 -12.40 0.23 4.40
CA HIS A 323 -12.61 -0.32 3.07
C HIS A 323 -11.87 -1.65 2.89
N ALA A 324 -12.12 -2.35 1.79
CA ALA A 324 -11.30 -3.46 1.35
C ALA A 324 -10.04 -2.93 0.62
N GLY A 325 -8.87 -3.45 0.97
CA GLY A 325 -7.62 -3.13 0.26
C GLY A 325 -7.45 -3.94 -1.03
N THR A 326 -6.48 -3.56 -1.85
CA THR A 326 -6.12 -4.23 -3.11
C THR A 326 -5.89 -5.73 -2.91
N GLY A 327 -5.20 -6.12 -1.84
CA GLY A 327 -4.93 -7.50 -1.48
C GLY A 327 -6.19 -8.32 -1.21
N ALA A 328 -7.25 -7.71 -0.68
CA ALA A 328 -8.54 -8.37 -0.49
C ALA A 328 -9.21 -8.71 -1.83
N HIS A 329 -9.17 -7.77 -2.80
CA HIS A 329 -9.66 -8.01 -4.16
C HIS A 329 -8.84 -9.09 -4.88
N LEU A 330 -7.51 -9.05 -4.77
CA LEU A 330 -6.63 -10.07 -5.34
C LEU A 330 -6.86 -11.45 -4.70
N ARG A 331 -7.03 -11.52 -3.37
CA ARG A 331 -7.39 -12.77 -2.67
C ARG A 331 -8.75 -13.30 -3.12
N ALA A 332 -9.75 -12.44 -3.33
CA ALA A 332 -11.06 -12.87 -3.80
C ALA A 332 -11.00 -13.48 -5.21
N ARG A 333 -10.16 -12.96 -6.11
CA ARG A 333 -10.03 -13.41 -7.50
C ARG A 333 -9.09 -14.61 -7.67
N HIS A 334 -7.97 -14.63 -6.95
CA HIS A 334 -6.90 -15.61 -7.13
C HIS A 334 -6.84 -16.67 -6.04
N GLY A 335 -7.59 -16.51 -4.94
CA GLY A 335 -7.53 -17.41 -3.80
C GLY A 335 -6.10 -17.56 -3.28
N ARG A 336 -5.59 -18.80 -3.25
CA ARG A 336 -4.20 -19.11 -2.84
C ARG A 336 -3.14 -18.67 -3.86
N GLY A 337 -3.55 -18.21 -5.04
CA GLY A 337 -2.67 -17.58 -6.03
C GLY A 337 -2.12 -16.22 -5.59
N TYR A 338 -2.76 -15.58 -4.60
CA TYR A 338 -2.28 -14.37 -3.93
C TYR A 338 -1.78 -14.70 -2.51
N VAL A 339 -0.56 -14.28 -2.18
CA VAL A 339 0.02 -14.36 -0.82
C VAL A 339 0.40 -12.96 -0.36
N SER A 340 0.06 -12.59 0.88
CA SER A 340 0.42 -11.31 1.49
C SER A 340 1.45 -11.50 2.60
N ILE A 341 2.52 -10.72 2.53
CA ILE A 341 3.59 -10.67 3.51
C ILE A 341 3.70 -9.22 4.00
N GLY A 342 3.36 -8.99 5.27
CA GLY A 342 3.43 -7.66 5.88
C GLY A 342 4.79 -7.39 6.53
N VAL A 343 5.17 -6.13 6.63
CA VAL A 343 6.26 -5.68 7.51
C VAL A 343 5.65 -5.04 8.75
N VAL A 344 6.28 -5.25 9.90
CA VAL A 344 5.92 -4.66 11.19
C VAL A 344 7.20 -4.14 11.86
N PHE A 345 7.10 -3.06 12.63
CA PHE A 345 8.25 -2.52 13.36
C PHE A 345 7.89 -2.04 14.77
N ASP A 346 8.87 -2.08 15.67
CA ASP A 346 8.68 -1.66 17.05
C ASP A 346 8.93 -0.15 17.24
N HIS A 347 10.14 0.36 17.00
CA HIS A 347 10.42 1.80 17.17
C HIS A 347 11.50 2.32 16.20
N GLY A 348 11.84 3.61 16.34
CA GLY A 348 12.99 4.18 15.66
C GLY A 348 12.68 5.55 15.06
N GLU A 349 13.02 5.74 13.80
CA GLU A 349 12.78 7.00 13.09
C GLU A 349 12.15 6.75 11.73
N LEU A 350 11.25 7.64 11.32
CA LEU A 350 10.66 7.65 9.99
C LEU A 350 10.84 9.02 9.36
N TYR A 351 11.22 9.09 8.09
CA TYR A 351 11.15 10.32 7.32
C TYR A 351 9.70 10.51 6.85
N VAL A 352 8.95 11.42 7.49
CA VAL A 352 7.51 11.65 7.24
C VAL A 352 7.19 13.14 7.37
N GLY A 353 5.92 13.53 7.19
CA GLY A 353 5.48 14.93 7.28
C GLY A 353 5.38 15.64 5.93
N TRP A 354 5.37 14.89 4.82
CA TRP A 354 5.23 15.45 3.48
C TRP A 354 3.89 16.19 3.29
N GLU A 355 2.80 15.63 3.83
CA GLU A 355 1.46 16.23 3.76
C GLU A 355 1.28 17.39 4.74
N THR A 356 2.07 17.45 5.80
CA THR A 356 2.02 18.55 6.78
C THR A 356 2.97 19.70 6.42
N GLY A 357 3.72 19.57 5.32
CA GLY A 357 4.70 20.57 4.89
C GLY A 357 5.96 20.63 5.74
N SER A 358 6.22 19.61 6.58
CA SER A 358 7.40 19.53 7.46
C SER A 358 8.11 18.18 7.29
N PRO A 359 8.57 17.83 6.06
CA PRO A 359 9.23 16.56 5.81
C PRO A 359 10.59 16.50 6.52
N ARG A 360 10.72 15.58 7.49
CA ARG A 360 11.96 15.36 8.26
C ARG A 360 11.93 14.00 8.96
N PRO A 361 13.05 13.53 9.51
CA PRO A 361 13.03 12.43 10.46
C PRO A 361 12.20 12.78 11.70
N TYR A 362 11.28 11.89 12.06
CA TYR A 362 10.54 11.93 13.32
C TYR A 362 10.86 10.68 14.14
N ALA A 363 11.09 10.88 15.44
CA ALA A 363 11.18 9.77 16.38
C ALA A 363 9.82 9.10 16.54
N ILE A 364 9.81 7.78 16.42
CA ILE A 364 8.65 6.93 16.61
C ILE A 364 8.87 6.12 17.88
N PRO A 365 7.98 6.23 18.88
CA PRO A 365 8.13 5.54 20.16
C PRO A 365 7.94 4.03 20.00
N ALA A 366 8.20 3.28 21.07
CA ALA A 366 7.77 1.89 21.17
C ALA A 366 6.24 1.78 20.99
N PRO A 367 5.73 0.67 20.44
CA PRO A 367 4.32 0.48 20.21
C PRO A 367 3.56 0.43 21.54
N ARG A 368 2.29 0.83 21.51
CA ARG A 368 1.45 0.87 22.71
C ARG A 368 1.17 -0.56 23.20
N GLU A 369 1.16 -0.76 24.51
CA GLU A 369 0.84 -2.06 25.13
C GLU A 369 -0.49 -2.62 24.62
N GLY A 370 -0.47 -3.91 24.26
CA GLY A 370 -1.64 -4.63 23.75
C GLY A 370 -1.93 -4.44 22.26
N THR A 371 -1.15 -3.61 21.55
CA THR A 371 -1.15 -3.60 20.08
C THR A 371 -0.44 -4.83 19.53
N THR A 372 -0.71 -5.15 18.27
CA THR A 372 -0.10 -6.32 17.62
C THR A 372 1.39 -6.13 17.41
N ASP A 373 1.84 -4.90 17.11
CA ASP A 373 3.27 -4.57 16.99
C ASP A 373 4.01 -4.85 18.32
N GLU A 374 3.41 -4.48 19.45
CA GLU A 374 3.99 -4.71 20.78
C GLU A 374 4.06 -6.20 21.13
N ILE A 375 3.00 -6.97 20.86
CA ILE A 375 3.01 -8.42 21.11
C ILE A 375 4.10 -9.10 20.26
N LEU A 376 4.27 -8.67 19.00
CA LEU A 376 5.31 -9.20 18.11
C LEU A 376 6.72 -8.81 18.57
N SER A 377 6.90 -7.67 19.23
CA SER A 377 8.23 -7.25 19.71
C SER A 377 8.70 -7.98 20.96
N ARG A 378 7.83 -8.76 21.62
CA ARG A 378 8.20 -9.62 22.77
C ARG A 378 9.03 -10.84 22.41
N ALA A 379 9.19 -11.17 21.12
CA ALA A 379 10.09 -12.23 20.71
C ALA A 379 11.55 -11.92 21.10
N THR A 380 12.34 -12.95 21.39
CA THR A 380 13.75 -12.78 21.79
C THR A 380 14.59 -12.26 20.62
N ARG A 381 14.16 -12.53 19.38
CA ARG A 381 14.87 -12.12 18.17
C ARG A 381 14.44 -10.71 17.77
N PRO A 382 15.38 -9.79 17.50
CA PRO A 382 15.03 -8.42 17.14
C PRO A 382 14.44 -8.32 15.73
N ASN A 383 14.93 -9.12 14.79
CA ASN A 383 14.46 -9.11 13.41
C ASN A 383 14.18 -10.54 12.96
N TYR A 384 13.00 -10.80 12.44
CA TYR A 384 12.61 -12.14 12.06
C TYR A 384 11.45 -12.17 11.06
N LEU A 385 11.32 -13.31 10.39
CA LEU A 385 10.18 -13.68 9.55
C LEU A 385 9.39 -14.77 10.26
N VAL A 386 8.06 -14.64 10.34
CA VAL A 386 7.18 -15.66 10.91
C VAL A 386 6.05 -16.00 9.95
N ASP A 387 5.83 -17.29 9.67
CA ASP A 387 4.66 -17.77 8.94
C ASP A 387 3.49 -17.93 9.93
N LEU A 388 2.46 -17.10 9.78
CA LEU A 388 1.29 -17.05 10.67
C LEU A 388 0.41 -18.30 10.55
N ARG A 389 0.64 -19.14 9.53
CA ARG A 389 -0.04 -20.43 9.33
C ARG A 389 0.68 -21.59 10.02
N SER A 390 1.80 -21.31 10.70
CA SER A 390 2.51 -22.33 11.48
C SER A 390 1.58 -22.93 12.56
N PRO A 391 1.75 -24.21 12.92
CA PRO A 391 0.89 -24.85 13.91
C PRO A 391 0.78 -24.05 15.23
N ALA A 392 -0.45 -23.74 15.62
CA ALA A 392 -0.76 -22.96 16.82
C ALA A 392 -1.88 -23.64 17.60
N SER A 393 -1.84 -23.52 18.92
CA SER A 393 -2.84 -24.10 19.83
C SER A 393 -3.00 -23.23 21.07
N GLY A 394 -4.14 -23.36 21.76
CA GLY A 394 -4.40 -22.65 23.01
C GLY A 394 -4.35 -21.12 22.82
N PRO A 395 -3.68 -20.37 23.70
CA PRO A 395 -3.63 -18.90 23.64
C PRO A 395 -3.12 -18.34 22.30
N VAL A 396 -2.22 -19.04 21.62
CA VAL A 396 -1.67 -18.58 20.33
C VAL A 396 -2.72 -18.66 19.22
N ALA A 397 -3.50 -19.74 19.17
CA ALA A 397 -4.57 -19.88 18.18
C ALA A 397 -5.66 -18.81 18.39
N VAL A 398 -5.98 -18.51 19.65
CA VAL A 398 -6.91 -17.41 20.00
C VAL A 398 -6.35 -16.07 19.56
N TRP A 399 -5.06 -15.80 19.80
CA TRP A 399 -4.41 -14.56 19.37
C TRP A 399 -4.41 -14.40 17.85
N LEU A 400 -4.07 -15.44 17.09
CA LEU A 400 -4.10 -15.40 15.62
C LEU A 400 -5.50 -15.17 15.03
N ASP A 401 -6.56 -15.56 15.74
CA ASP A 401 -7.97 -15.33 15.36
C ASP A 401 -8.58 -14.08 16.04
N SER A 402 -7.79 -13.31 16.80
CA SER A 402 -8.28 -12.13 17.51
C SER A 402 -8.22 -10.86 16.64
N PRO A 403 -9.02 -9.82 16.98
CA PRO A 403 -8.93 -8.51 16.35
C PRO A 403 -7.51 -7.98 16.39
N VAL A 404 -7.08 -7.43 15.25
CA VAL A 404 -5.75 -6.87 15.09
C VAL A 404 -5.79 -5.36 15.22
N GLU A 405 -4.77 -4.80 15.85
CA GLU A 405 -4.50 -3.37 15.87
C GLU A 405 -3.00 -3.18 15.68
N PHE A 406 -2.62 -2.76 14.48
CA PHE A 406 -1.28 -2.31 14.14
C PHE A 406 -1.18 -0.80 14.26
N ARG A 407 0.02 -0.27 14.54
CA ARG A 407 0.32 1.14 14.30
C ARG A 407 0.57 1.37 12.82
N GLY A 408 -0.15 2.32 12.23
CA GLY A 408 -0.02 2.70 10.81
C GLY A 408 0.40 4.15 10.64
N VAL A 409 1.71 4.42 10.58
CA VAL A 409 2.23 5.80 10.39
C VAL A 409 2.31 6.11 8.90
N ASN A 410 1.47 7.04 8.43
CA ASN A 410 1.36 7.40 7.03
C ASN A 410 2.14 8.70 6.71
N SER A 411 1.71 9.40 5.66
CA SER A 411 2.30 10.60 5.11
C SER A 411 2.29 11.84 6.00
N ALA A 412 1.26 11.99 6.80
CA ALA A 412 1.20 12.96 7.88
C ALA A 412 1.62 12.28 9.20
N TYR A 413 2.39 12.98 10.02
CA TYR A 413 2.73 12.52 11.36
C TYR A 413 2.68 13.67 12.37
N TYR A 414 1.98 13.42 13.48
CA TYR A 414 1.76 14.34 14.59
C TYR A 414 2.18 13.61 15.87
N PRO A 415 3.42 13.81 16.38
CA PRO A 415 3.97 13.04 17.49
C PRO A 415 3.10 13.01 18.74
N GLU A 416 2.42 14.12 19.03
CA GLU A 416 1.50 14.27 20.15
C GLU A 416 0.21 13.44 20.02
N ARG A 417 -0.03 12.85 18.84
CA ARG A 417 -1.18 11.99 18.52
C ARG A 417 -0.77 10.60 18.03
N ASP A 418 0.47 10.15 18.29
CA ASP A 418 1.00 8.85 17.83
C ASP A 418 0.04 7.68 18.15
N ALA A 419 -0.54 7.68 19.37
CA ALA A 419 -1.45 6.63 19.82
C ALA A 419 -2.76 6.52 19.02
N GLU A 420 -3.09 7.50 18.20
CA GLU A 420 -4.29 7.50 17.35
C GLU A 420 -4.04 6.89 15.95
N TYR A 421 -2.77 6.72 15.55
CA TYR A 421 -2.42 6.07 14.28
C TYR A 421 -2.63 4.57 14.38
N THR A 422 -3.74 4.09 13.81
CA THR A 422 -4.11 2.68 13.92
C THR A 422 -4.51 2.10 12.56
N LEU A 423 -4.24 0.81 12.39
CA LEU A 423 -4.76 -0.05 11.34
C LEU A 423 -5.36 -1.28 12.02
N LYS A 424 -6.66 -1.45 11.90
CA LYS A 424 -7.46 -2.46 12.59
C LYS A 424 -8.17 -3.35 11.60
N ALA A 425 -8.33 -4.61 11.97
CA ALA A 425 -9.15 -5.57 11.24
C ALA A 425 -9.64 -6.66 12.19
N ALA A 426 -10.61 -7.46 11.73
CA ALA A 426 -11.30 -8.43 12.59
C ALA A 426 -10.41 -9.59 13.06
N ARG A 427 -9.43 -10.03 12.26
CA ARG A 427 -8.62 -11.24 12.53
C ARG A 427 -7.23 -11.13 11.93
N LEU A 428 -6.17 -11.23 12.75
CA LEU A 428 -4.78 -11.15 12.30
C LEU A 428 -4.47 -12.15 11.16
N SER A 429 -4.78 -13.43 11.36
CA SER A 429 -4.50 -14.50 10.39
C SER A 429 -5.27 -14.38 9.07
N ALA A 430 -6.27 -13.50 8.98
CA ALA A 430 -7.02 -13.26 7.76
C ALA A 430 -6.37 -12.22 6.83
N GLY A 431 -5.36 -11.47 7.29
CA GLY A 431 -4.73 -10.40 6.52
C GLY A 431 -3.39 -10.73 5.88
N PHE A 432 -2.61 -11.61 6.52
CA PHE A 432 -1.25 -11.93 6.10
C PHE A 432 -0.97 -13.42 6.27
N GLU A 433 -0.25 -14.01 5.32
CA GLU A 433 0.32 -15.35 5.49
C GLU A 433 1.58 -15.30 6.37
N ALA A 434 2.36 -14.23 6.28
CA ALA A 434 3.59 -14.07 7.06
C ALA A 434 3.85 -12.60 7.41
N LEU A 435 4.63 -12.40 8.47
CA LEU A 435 5.10 -11.09 8.89
C LEU A 435 6.62 -11.06 8.97
N MET A 436 7.21 -10.00 8.46
CA MET A 436 8.59 -9.61 8.70
C MET A 436 8.61 -8.54 9.80
N VAL A 437 9.17 -8.88 10.95
CA VAL A 437 9.23 -8.01 12.12
C VAL A 437 10.63 -7.41 12.23
N ILE A 438 10.70 -6.10 12.44
CA ILE A 438 11.94 -5.34 12.61
C ILE A 438 11.89 -4.59 13.94
N CYS A 439 12.90 -4.76 14.79
CA CYS A 439 12.94 -4.07 16.09
C CYS A 439 13.11 -2.55 15.92
N ARG A 440 14.02 -2.12 15.03
CA ARG A 440 14.33 -0.70 14.86
C ARG A 440 14.52 -0.33 13.39
N THR A 441 13.91 0.79 13.00
CA THR A 441 14.16 1.44 11.69
C THR A 441 14.79 2.82 11.88
N ALA A 442 15.60 3.24 10.93
CA ALA A 442 16.01 4.62 10.74
C ALA A 442 15.15 5.28 9.66
N ALA A 443 15.09 6.60 9.67
CA ALA A 443 14.45 7.37 8.62
C ALA A 443 15.16 7.11 7.27
N TYR A 444 14.42 7.01 6.17
CA TYR A 444 15.05 6.94 4.86
C TYR A 444 15.82 8.22 4.55
N VAL A 445 16.82 8.11 3.67
CA VAL A 445 17.58 9.25 3.16
C VAL A 445 16.92 9.74 1.87
N PRO A 446 16.43 10.99 1.81
CA PRO A 446 15.87 11.54 0.57
C PRO A 446 16.89 11.51 -0.56
N ALA A 447 16.44 11.22 -1.78
CA ALA A 447 17.26 11.41 -2.97
C ALA A 447 17.36 12.93 -3.20
N ALA A 448 18.57 13.49 -3.04
CA ALA A 448 18.79 14.88 -3.37
C ALA A 448 18.70 15.05 -4.90
N SER A 449 17.97 16.08 -5.35
CA SER A 449 17.88 16.52 -6.74
C SER A 449 19.17 17.15 -7.23
#